data_AF-A0A401GXT3-F1
#
_entry.id   AF-A0A401GXT3-F1
#
_cell.length_a   1.000
_cell.length_b   1.000
_cell.length_c   1.000
_cell.angle_alpha   90.00
_cell.angle_beta   90.00
_cell.angle_gamma   90.00
#
_symmetry.space_group_name_H-M   'P 1'
#
loop_
_entity.id
_entity.type
_entity.pdbx_description
1 polymer ?
#
loop_
_entity_poly.entity_id
_entity_poly.type
_entity_poly.pdbx_seq_one_letter_code
_entity_poly.pdbx_strand_id
1 'polypeptide(L)'
;MRSPLPKVQRTTRNFGKFPPRADADSPRREGPGAEEPSAIPPNRRCCIHYTFPPQSRTEWSKMDQSQLKNIRRLGLSKVGEDAQGQLWKIQADGKCVLMDTAVLSSNEPPAYDICIVVKEQFTGAPDHWLLYVGPENESGRIIQVKGDTFPGMTRLDAETNIFISASYRYSRVLGRIAPDKVAEVVKMADETDPPSAPRFAPDLPNCQDWTRWVVEKLEAKGLVQEGSAQLLSNKKGGFWR
;
A
#
# COMPACT_ATOMS: atom_id res chain seq x y z
N MET A 1 27.14 51.22 8.05
CA MET A 1 27.49 50.73 9.40
C MET A 1 26.94 49.31 9.53
N ARG A 2 27.80 48.30 9.67
CA ARG A 2 27.40 46.88 9.72
C ARG A 2 27.19 46.46 11.18
N SER A 3 25.99 45.99 11.52
CA SER A 3 25.67 45.44 12.84
C SER A 3 26.35 44.07 13.04
N PRO A 4 26.86 43.76 14.24
CA PRO A 4 27.48 42.46 14.52
C PRO A 4 26.43 41.39 14.86
N LEU A 5 26.67 40.16 14.39
CA LEU A 5 25.86 38.98 14.69
C LEU A 5 26.14 38.45 16.11
N PRO A 6 25.15 37.84 16.79
CA PRO A 6 25.31 37.30 18.14
C PRO A 6 26.07 35.98 18.16
N LYS A 7 26.92 35.81 19.19
CA LYS A 7 27.71 34.59 19.45
C LYS A 7 26.82 33.50 20.06
N VAL A 8 26.78 32.34 19.42
CA VAL A 8 26.14 31.13 19.93
C VAL A 8 27.12 30.39 20.85
N GLN A 9 26.77 30.23 22.12
CA GLN A 9 27.49 29.38 23.06
C GLN A 9 27.01 27.92 22.92
N ARG A 10 27.94 27.00 22.66
CA ARG A 10 27.70 25.55 22.66
C ARG A 10 27.82 25.02 24.09
N THR A 11 26.74 24.46 24.62
CA THR A 11 26.75 23.67 25.86
C THR A 11 27.00 22.20 25.50
N THR A 12 28.13 21.67 25.94
CA THR A 12 28.45 20.24 25.88
C THR A 12 27.75 19.51 27.04
N ARG A 13 26.81 18.61 26.73
CA ARG A 13 26.24 17.67 27.72
C ARG A 13 27.15 16.45 27.83
N ASN A 14 27.61 16.20 29.06
CA ASN A 14 28.31 14.99 29.47
C ASN A 14 27.40 13.77 29.33
N PHE A 15 27.86 12.75 28.61
CA PHE A 15 27.27 11.42 28.63
C PHE A 15 27.85 10.62 29.81
N GLY A 16 26.95 10.20 30.71
CA GLY A 16 27.27 9.35 31.84
C GLY A 16 27.64 7.93 31.42
N LYS A 17 28.59 7.37 32.16
CA LYS A 17 29.13 6.01 32.08
C LYS A 17 28.05 4.95 32.29
N PHE A 18 28.02 3.93 31.44
CA PHE A 18 27.33 2.67 31.70
C PHE A 18 28.30 1.67 32.36
N PRO A 19 27.85 0.89 33.38
CA PRO A 19 28.64 -0.20 33.94
C PRO A 19 28.59 -1.49 33.07
N PRO A 20 29.56 -2.41 33.23
CA PRO A 20 29.70 -3.60 32.38
C PRO A 20 28.71 -4.72 32.73
N ARG A 21 28.32 -5.49 31.70
CA ARG A 21 27.54 -6.73 31.82
C ARG A 21 28.41 -7.85 32.39
N ALA A 22 27.86 -8.55 33.37
CA ALA A 22 28.44 -9.77 33.93
C ALA A 22 28.24 -10.96 32.99
N ASP A 23 29.28 -11.78 32.93
CA ASP A 23 29.36 -13.09 32.29
C ASP A 23 28.39 -14.09 32.95
N ALA A 24 27.72 -14.90 32.12
CA ALA A 24 27.03 -16.10 32.57
C ALA A 24 27.42 -17.25 31.64
N ASP A 25 28.43 -17.97 32.10
CA ASP A 25 28.90 -19.25 31.62
C ASP A 25 27.99 -20.36 32.20
N SER A 26 27.50 -21.29 31.39
CA SER A 26 26.92 -22.54 31.88
C SER A 26 26.97 -23.64 30.81
N PRO A 27 27.47 -24.85 31.15
CA PRO A 27 27.80 -25.87 30.19
C PRO A 27 26.69 -26.91 29.95
N ARG A 28 26.76 -27.46 28.74
CA ARG A 28 26.38 -28.81 28.25
C ARG A 28 25.99 -29.85 29.32
N ARG A 29 24.85 -30.51 29.09
CA ARG A 29 24.67 -31.94 29.38
C ARG A 29 24.10 -32.65 28.16
N GLU A 30 24.88 -33.58 27.63
CA GLU A 30 24.42 -34.66 26.75
C GLU A 30 23.96 -35.85 27.61
N GLY A 31 22.96 -36.58 27.12
CA GLY A 31 22.50 -37.85 27.68
C GLY A 31 21.53 -38.52 26.70
N PRO A 32 21.78 -39.78 26.28
CA PRO A 32 20.98 -40.48 25.26
C PRO A 32 20.00 -41.51 25.83
N GLY A 33 19.12 -41.99 24.94
CA GLY A 33 18.23 -43.14 25.14
C GLY A 33 16.76 -42.71 25.21
N ALA A 34 15.77 -43.41 24.68
CA ALA A 34 15.66 -44.59 23.82
C ALA A 34 14.13 -44.74 23.58
N GLU A 35 13.74 -45.63 22.69
CA GLU A 35 12.41 -46.26 22.58
C GLU A 35 11.34 -45.55 21.72
N GLU A 36 11.36 -45.98 20.45
CA GLU A 36 10.21 -46.27 19.60
C GLU A 36 9.22 -47.22 20.32
N PRO A 37 7.88 -47.06 20.19
CA PRO A 37 7.21 -47.91 19.21
C PRO A 37 5.91 -47.34 18.58
N SER A 38 5.52 -48.01 17.49
CA SER A 38 4.13 -48.35 17.13
C SER A 38 3.30 -47.35 16.32
N ALA A 39 3.39 -47.55 15.01
CA ALA A 39 2.27 -47.70 14.06
C ALA A 39 0.89 -47.12 14.45
N ILE A 40 0.53 -46.02 13.79
CA ILE A 40 -0.84 -45.50 13.67
C ILE A 40 -1.24 -45.58 12.19
N PRO A 41 -2.43 -46.12 11.85
CA PRO A 41 -2.84 -46.35 10.47
C PRO A 41 -3.11 -45.05 9.69
N PRO A 42 -2.98 -45.06 8.34
CA PRO A 42 -3.21 -43.89 7.52
C PRO A 42 -4.68 -43.49 7.51
N ASN A 43 -4.93 -42.29 8.03
CA ASN A 43 -6.23 -41.64 7.98
C ASN A 43 -6.61 -41.36 6.51
N ARG A 44 -7.79 -41.84 6.12
CA ARG A 44 -8.37 -41.65 4.80
C ARG A 44 -8.52 -40.15 4.52
N ARG A 45 -7.74 -39.64 3.55
CA ARG A 45 -8.03 -38.32 2.97
C ARG A 45 -9.35 -38.42 2.20
N CYS A 46 -10.42 -37.92 2.81
CA CYS A 46 -11.61 -37.50 2.09
C CYS A 46 -11.19 -36.38 1.12
N CYS A 47 -11.09 -36.71 -0.17
CA CYS A 47 -11.17 -35.73 -1.23
C CYS A 47 -12.61 -35.20 -1.26
N ILE A 48 -12.87 -34.07 -0.61
CA ILE A 48 -14.08 -33.30 -0.90
C ILE A 48 -13.82 -32.65 -2.26
N HIS A 49 -14.36 -33.27 -3.31
CA HIS A 49 -14.55 -32.60 -4.59
C HIS A 49 -15.55 -31.48 -4.37
N TYR A 50 -15.08 -30.25 -4.18
CA TYR A 50 -15.92 -29.07 -4.34
C TYR A 50 -16.18 -28.89 -5.84
N THR A 51 -17.24 -29.51 -6.33
CA THR A 51 -17.92 -29.03 -7.53
C THR A 51 -18.56 -27.70 -7.16
N PHE A 52 -17.91 -26.59 -7.54
CA PHE A 52 -18.54 -25.28 -7.52
C PHE A 52 -19.82 -25.35 -8.33
N PRO A 53 -20.99 -24.98 -7.78
CA PRO A 53 -22.16 -24.77 -8.62
C PRO A 53 -21.80 -23.67 -9.63
N PRO A 54 -22.23 -23.79 -10.90
CA PRO A 54 -22.05 -22.70 -11.85
C PRO A 54 -22.70 -21.47 -11.24
N GLN A 55 -21.90 -20.43 -10.99
CA GLN A 55 -22.38 -19.13 -10.54
C GLN A 55 -23.55 -18.77 -11.45
N SER A 56 -24.75 -18.70 -10.86
CA SER A 56 -25.93 -18.18 -11.53
C SER A 56 -25.52 -16.84 -12.11
N ARG A 57 -25.50 -16.78 -13.43
CA ARG A 57 -25.22 -15.59 -14.21
C ARG A 57 -26.23 -14.54 -13.76
N THR A 58 -25.85 -13.68 -12.82
CA THR A 58 -26.71 -12.64 -12.28
C THR A 58 -27.05 -11.76 -13.47
N GLU A 59 -28.30 -11.81 -13.90
CA GLU A 59 -28.81 -10.86 -14.88
C GLU A 59 -28.52 -9.46 -14.34
N TRP A 60 -27.74 -8.70 -15.10
CA TRP A 60 -27.36 -7.35 -14.77
C TRP A 60 -28.62 -6.48 -14.81
N SER A 61 -29.26 -6.33 -13.65
CA SER A 61 -30.31 -5.33 -13.48
C SER A 61 -29.69 -3.97 -13.75
N LYS A 62 -30.05 -3.37 -14.89
CA LYS A 62 -29.64 -2.01 -15.28
C LYS A 62 -30.39 -1.00 -14.39
N MET A 63 -29.93 -0.85 -13.16
CA MET A 63 -30.42 0.19 -12.25
C MET A 63 -29.83 1.54 -12.67
N ASP A 64 -30.69 2.56 -12.82
CA ASP A 64 -30.27 3.92 -13.16
C ASP A 64 -29.83 4.66 -11.89
N GLN A 65 -28.73 5.42 -11.96
CA GLN A 65 -28.19 6.18 -10.83
C GLN A 65 -29.22 7.16 -10.23
N SER A 66 -30.14 7.70 -11.05
CA SER A 66 -31.21 8.60 -10.60
C SER A 66 -32.20 7.96 -9.64
N GLN A 67 -32.25 6.62 -9.59
CA GLN A 67 -33.13 5.86 -8.69
C GLN A 67 -32.50 5.63 -7.31
N LEU A 68 -31.22 5.96 -7.16
CA LEU A 68 -30.49 5.83 -5.91
C LEU A 68 -30.63 7.10 -5.06
N LYS A 69 -30.96 6.88 -3.78
CA LYS A 69 -30.97 7.87 -2.71
C LYS A 69 -29.71 7.71 -1.86
N ASN A 70 -29.49 8.67 -0.96
CA ASN A 70 -28.39 8.62 0.02
C ASN A 70 -27.01 8.36 -0.61
N ILE A 71 -26.77 8.91 -1.81
CA ILE A 71 -25.51 8.68 -2.53
C ILE A 71 -24.36 9.20 -1.67
N ARG A 72 -23.49 8.29 -1.25
CA ARG A 72 -22.34 8.56 -0.41
C ARG A 72 -21.12 7.87 -0.98
N ARG A 73 -19.94 8.29 -0.54
CA ARG A 73 -18.72 7.51 -0.80
C ARG A 73 -18.58 6.45 0.29
N LEU A 74 -18.57 5.19 -0.11
CA LEU A 74 -17.99 4.10 0.68
C LEU A 74 -16.68 3.77 0.00
N GLY A 75 -15.68 4.54 0.43
CA GLY A 75 -14.34 4.40 -0.02
C GLY A 75 -13.98 4.98 -1.37
N LEU A 76 -13.30 4.16 -2.20
CA LEU A 76 -13.05 4.47 -3.60
C LEU A 76 -14.33 4.38 -4.45
N SER A 77 -15.39 3.80 -3.88
CA SER A 77 -16.65 3.57 -4.56
C SER A 77 -17.68 4.64 -4.18
N LYS A 78 -18.37 5.19 -5.18
CA LYS A 78 -19.66 5.85 -4.93
C LYS A 78 -20.69 4.75 -4.72
N VAL A 79 -21.50 4.88 -3.69
CA VAL A 79 -22.60 3.96 -3.41
C VAL A 79 -23.88 4.75 -3.23
N GLY A 80 -25.00 4.15 -3.59
CA GLY A 80 -26.33 4.68 -3.32
C GLY A 80 -27.24 3.58 -2.83
N GLU A 81 -28.36 3.97 -2.27
CA GLU A 81 -29.36 3.09 -1.70
C GLU A 81 -30.65 3.21 -2.53
N ASP A 82 -31.25 2.11 -2.95
CA ASP A 82 -32.52 2.16 -3.66
C ASP A 82 -33.72 2.41 -2.72
N ALA A 83 -34.94 2.40 -3.27
CA ALA A 83 -36.16 2.61 -2.48
C ALA A 83 -36.45 1.46 -1.50
N GLN A 84 -35.85 0.30 -1.71
CA GLN A 84 -36.00 -0.92 -0.92
C GLN A 84 -34.90 -1.04 0.15
N GLY A 85 -33.97 -0.09 0.21
CA GLY A 85 -32.85 -0.10 1.16
C GLY A 85 -31.65 -0.96 0.72
N GLN A 86 -31.61 -1.43 -0.53
CA GLN A 86 -30.47 -2.19 -1.03
C GLN A 86 -29.35 -1.24 -1.45
N LEU A 87 -28.10 -1.63 -1.15
CA LEU A 87 -26.92 -0.83 -1.52
C LEU A 87 -26.46 -1.19 -2.93
N TRP A 88 -26.11 -0.16 -3.69
CA TRP A 88 -25.61 -0.26 -5.06
C TRP A 88 -24.29 0.48 -5.19
N LYS A 89 -23.28 -0.16 -5.77
CA LYS A 89 -22.00 0.46 -6.13
C LYS A 89 -22.11 1.09 -7.51
N ILE A 90 -21.81 2.38 -7.59
CA ILE A 90 -21.72 3.17 -8.81
C ILE A 90 -20.29 3.08 -9.32
N GLN A 91 -20.11 2.46 -10.48
CA GLN A 91 -18.83 2.33 -11.18
C GLN A 91 -18.43 3.63 -11.86
N ALA A 92 -17.17 3.72 -12.29
CA ALA A 92 -16.63 4.92 -12.96
C ALA A 92 -17.35 5.25 -14.28
N ASP A 93 -17.94 4.25 -14.95
CA ASP A 93 -18.73 4.41 -16.17
C ASP A 93 -20.21 4.75 -15.91
N GLY A 94 -20.58 5.00 -14.64
CA GLY A 94 -21.94 5.34 -14.22
C GLY A 94 -22.86 4.13 -14.02
N LYS A 95 -22.41 2.90 -14.28
CA LYS A 95 -23.23 1.70 -14.03
C LYS A 95 -23.37 1.42 -12.54
N CYS A 96 -24.58 1.03 -12.14
CA CYS A 96 -24.87 0.63 -10.77
C CYS A 96 -24.87 -0.90 -10.67
N VAL A 97 -24.13 -1.45 -9.72
CA VAL A 97 -24.06 -2.89 -9.44
C VAL A 97 -24.54 -3.13 -8.02
N LEU A 98 -25.50 -4.04 -7.84
CA LEU A 98 -26.02 -4.39 -6.53
C LEU A 98 -24.87 -4.88 -5.65
N MET A 99 -24.69 -4.25 -4.49
CA MET A 99 -23.78 -4.76 -3.48
C MET A 99 -24.50 -5.86 -2.72
N ASP A 100 -23.95 -7.06 -2.79
CA ASP A 100 -24.41 -8.17 -1.97
C ASP A 100 -24.12 -7.81 -0.50
N THR A 101 -25.16 -7.58 0.28
CA THR A 101 -25.05 -7.14 1.68
C THR A 101 -24.44 -8.23 2.58
N ALA A 102 -24.36 -9.48 2.11
CA ALA A 102 -23.59 -10.54 2.75
C ALA A 102 -22.07 -10.26 2.78
N VAL A 103 -21.56 -9.38 1.91
CA VAL A 103 -20.14 -8.96 1.87
C VAL A 103 -19.78 -8.07 3.08
N LEU A 104 -20.76 -7.55 3.81
CA LEU A 104 -20.51 -6.85 5.08
C LEU A 104 -20.29 -7.81 6.27
N SER A 105 -20.46 -9.12 6.05
CA SER A 105 -20.21 -10.19 7.02
C SER A 105 -19.21 -11.21 6.46
N SER A 106 -18.11 -10.72 5.86
CA SER A 106 -17.13 -11.60 5.23
C SER A 106 -16.13 -12.14 6.26
N ASN A 107 -16.19 -13.45 6.50
CA ASN A 107 -15.09 -14.30 7.00
C ASN A 107 -13.90 -14.38 6.01
N GLU A 108 -13.78 -13.45 5.05
CA GLU A 108 -12.58 -13.37 4.22
C GLU A 108 -11.41 -12.86 5.06
N PRO A 109 -10.19 -13.40 4.83
CA PRO A 109 -9.02 -12.84 5.46
C PRO A 109 -8.91 -11.35 5.07
N PRO A 110 -8.52 -10.46 6.01
CA PRO A 110 -8.33 -9.06 5.71
C PRO A 110 -7.42 -8.92 4.49
N ALA A 111 -7.80 -8.05 3.56
CA ALA A 111 -7.03 -7.75 2.36
C ALA A 111 -6.67 -6.27 2.33
N TYR A 112 -5.41 -5.98 2.02
CA TYR A 112 -4.89 -4.62 1.88
C TYR A 112 -4.75 -4.29 0.41
N ASP A 113 -5.19 -3.09 0.04
CA ASP A 113 -4.96 -2.55 -1.30
C ASP A 113 -3.55 -1.96 -1.38
N ILE A 114 -2.84 -2.25 -2.47
CA ILE A 114 -1.67 -1.49 -2.91
C ILE A 114 -2.17 -0.45 -3.90
N CYS A 115 -2.03 0.83 -3.55
CA CYS A 115 -2.47 1.93 -4.38
C CYS A 115 -1.29 2.83 -4.74
N ILE A 116 -1.28 3.35 -5.96
CA ILE A 116 -0.60 4.62 -6.22
C ILE A 116 -1.52 5.75 -5.83
N VAL A 117 -1.01 6.72 -5.09
CA VAL A 117 -1.73 7.93 -4.71
C VAL A 117 -1.02 9.12 -5.30
N VAL A 118 -1.80 9.96 -5.96
CA VAL A 118 -1.32 11.18 -6.63
C VAL A 118 -1.75 12.38 -5.81
N LYS A 119 -0.78 13.23 -5.51
CA LYS A 119 -0.97 14.43 -4.71
C LYS A 119 -0.52 15.68 -5.47
N GLU A 120 -1.26 16.76 -5.26
CA GLU A 120 -0.81 18.09 -5.65
C GLU A 120 0.34 18.56 -4.74
N GLN A 121 1.41 19.09 -5.32
CA GLN A 121 2.51 19.68 -4.56
C GLN A 121 2.29 21.18 -4.34
N PHE A 122 2.37 21.94 -5.44
CA PHE A 122 2.13 23.36 -5.52
C PHE A 122 1.77 23.74 -6.95
N THR A 123 1.16 24.90 -7.13
CA THR A 123 0.70 25.37 -8.44
C THR A 123 1.86 25.43 -9.44
N GLY A 124 1.74 24.69 -10.54
CA GLY A 124 2.74 24.64 -11.60
C GLY A 124 3.82 23.56 -11.44
N ALA A 125 3.87 22.85 -10.30
CA ALA A 125 4.72 21.67 -10.15
C ALA A 125 4.06 20.39 -10.69
N PRO A 126 4.88 19.39 -11.06
CA PRO A 126 4.36 18.05 -11.32
C PRO A 126 3.77 17.44 -10.04
N ASP A 127 2.75 16.60 -10.21
CA ASP A 127 2.12 15.89 -9.10
C ASP A 127 3.14 14.96 -8.40
N HIS A 128 2.99 14.83 -7.07
CA HIS A 128 3.76 13.93 -6.24
C HIS A 128 3.12 12.54 -6.21
N TRP A 129 3.93 11.51 -6.41
CA TRP A 129 3.48 10.12 -6.37
C TRP A 129 3.98 9.44 -5.09
N LEU A 130 3.11 8.63 -4.51
CA LEU A 130 3.44 7.75 -3.40
C LEU A 130 2.69 6.43 -3.53
N LEU A 131 3.19 5.42 -2.84
CA LEU A 131 2.51 4.14 -2.65
C LEU A 131 1.81 4.13 -1.30
N TYR A 132 0.58 3.64 -1.30
CA TYR A 132 -0.21 3.36 -0.11
C TYR A 132 -0.44 1.86 -0.03
N VAL A 133 -0.30 1.29 1.17
CA VAL A 133 -0.60 -0.11 1.45
C VAL A 133 -1.42 -0.19 2.74
N GLY A 134 -2.67 -0.63 2.65
CA GLY A 134 -3.54 -0.69 3.81
C GLY A 134 -4.97 -1.08 3.48
N PRO A 135 -5.84 -1.14 4.49
CA PRO A 135 -7.28 -1.34 4.28
C PRO A 135 -7.87 -0.19 3.47
N GLU A 136 -8.88 -0.46 2.66
CA GLU A 136 -9.49 0.57 1.82
C GLU A 136 -9.98 1.76 2.69
N ASN A 137 -9.40 2.95 2.47
CA ASN A 137 -9.79 4.23 3.12
C ASN A 137 -9.47 4.36 4.60
N GLU A 138 -8.67 3.47 5.14
CA GLU A 138 -8.19 3.57 6.51
C GLU A 138 -6.75 4.08 6.56
N SER A 139 -6.23 4.25 7.78
CA SER A 139 -4.80 4.47 7.95
C SER A 139 -4.03 3.26 7.41
N GLY A 140 -2.98 3.55 6.67
CA GLY A 140 -2.12 2.53 6.09
C GLY A 140 -0.70 3.03 5.93
N ARG A 141 0.16 2.16 5.42
CA ARG A 141 1.57 2.44 5.19
C ARG A 141 1.73 3.33 3.97
N ILE A 142 2.42 4.45 4.13
CA ILE A 142 2.75 5.39 3.06
C ILE A 142 4.22 5.29 2.74
N ILE A 143 4.49 4.94 1.49
CA ILE A 143 5.81 4.68 0.95
C ILE A 143 6.08 5.73 -0.13
N GLN A 144 6.96 6.68 0.15
CA GLN A 144 7.33 7.76 -0.77
C GLN A 144 8.80 8.13 -0.69
N VAL A 145 9.23 8.95 -1.64
CA VAL A 145 10.48 9.73 -1.56
C VAL A 145 10.14 11.22 -1.53
N LYS A 146 10.89 12.05 -0.80
CA LYS A 146 10.71 13.50 -0.78
C LYS A 146 12.04 14.22 -0.94
N GLY A 147 11.97 15.48 -1.38
CA GLY A 147 13.14 16.33 -1.65
C GLY A 147 13.33 16.55 -3.14
N ASP A 148 14.41 17.23 -3.50
CA ASP A 148 14.82 17.47 -4.87
C ASP A 148 15.81 16.41 -5.33
N THR A 149 15.83 16.06 -6.62
CA THR A 149 16.81 15.09 -7.14
C THR A 149 18.24 15.57 -6.96
N PHE A 150 18.45 16.89 -6.88
CA PHE A 150 19.72 17.48 -6.51
C PHE A 150 19.56 18.17 -5.14
N PRO A 151 20.27 17.75 -4.08
CA PRO A 151 21.36 16.75 -4.06
C PRO A 151 20.87 15.28 -3.95
N GLY A 152 19.58 15.05 -3.70
CA GLY A 152 19.01 13.72 -3.62
C GLY A 152 17.71 13.69 -2.83
N MET A 153 16.87 12.72 -3.16
CA MET A 153 15.62 12.48 -2.46
C MET A 153 15.82 11.50 -1.30
N THR A 154 14.97 11.61 -0.28
CA THR A 154 14.97 10.75 0.90
C THR A 154 13.72 9.88 0.93
N ARG A 155 13.92 8.57 1.14
CA ARG A 155 12.84 7.61 1.41
C ARG A 155 12.16 7.93 2.74
N LEU A 156 10.84 8.07 2.74
CA LEU A 156 10.04 8.34 3.94
C LEU A 156 8.89 7.37 4.10
N ASP A 157 8.83 6.73 5.25
CA ASP A 157 7.78 5.81 5.62
C ASP A 157 6.95 6.37 6.78
N ALA A 158 5.63 6.32 6.66
CA ALA A 158 4.70 6.82 7.66
C ALA A 158 3.40 6.01 7.64
N GLU A 159 2.67 6.04 8.75
CA GLU A 159 1.35 5.42 8.84
C GLU A 159 0.30 6.50 9.06
N THR A 160 -0.59 6.68 8.09
CA THR A 160 -1.70 7.65 8.17
C THR A 160 -2.73 7.40 7.08
N ASN A 161 -3.91 8.00 7.22
CA ASN A 161 -4.92 7.99 6.18
C ASN A 161 -4.62 9.10 5.15
N ILE A 162 -4.10 8.71 3.99
CA ILE A 162 -3.70 9.67 2.95
C ILE A 162 -4.88 10.25 2.17
N PHE A 163 -6.02 9.56 2.18
CA PHE A 163 -7.20 9.91 1.38
C PHE A 163 -7.94 11.14 1.90
N ILE A 164 -7.71 11.51 3.17
CA ILE A 164 -8.26 12.74 3.77
C ILE A 164 -7.35 13.95 3.60
N SER A 165 -6.22 13.82 2.90
CA SER A 165 -5.26 14.91 2.73
C SER A 165 -5.83 15.99 1.79
N ALA A 166 -5.68 17.26 2.15
CA ALA A 166 -6.11 18.38 1.29
C ALA A 166 -5.41 18.43 -0.08
N SER A 167 -4.23 17.83 -0.19
CA SER A 167 -3.47 17.72 -1.45
C SER A 167 -3.77 16.43 -2.22
N TYR A 168 -4.69 15.57 -1.75
CA TYR A 168 -5.07 14.36 -2.47
C TYR A 168 -5.79 14.73 -3.78
N ARG A 169 -5.36 14.13 -4.90
CA ARG A 169 -6.06 14.25 -6.19
C ARG A 169 -6.84 13.00 -6.51
N TYR A 170 -6.15 11.89 -6.68
CA TYR A 170 -6.75 10.60 -6.98
C TYR A 170 -5.81 9.46 -6.54
N SER A 171 -6.35 8.25 -6.55
CA SER A 171 -5.60 7.04 -6.33
C SER A 171 -6.04 5.96 -7.30
N ARG A 172 -5.17 4.99 -7.52
CA ARG A 172 -5.45 3.83 -8.36
C ARG A 172 -4.93 2.58 -7.67
N VAL A 173 -5.80 1.60 -7.51
CA VAL A 173 -5.45 0.28 -6.99
C VAL A 173 -4.60 -0.43 -8.04
N LEU A 174 -3.44 -0.91 -7.61
CA LEU A 174 -2.50 -1.71 -8.40
C LEU A 174 -2.62 -3.20 -8.08
N GLY A 175 -3.06 -3.55 -6.86
CA GLY A 175 -3.21 -4.94 -6.44
C GLY A 175 -3.84 -5.06 -5.06
N ARG A 176 -4.18 -6.29 -4.68
CA ARG A 176 -4.67 -6.66 -3.35
C ARG A 176 -3.78 -7.75 -2.78
N ILE A 177 -3.36 -7.56 -1.54
CA ILE A 177 -2.45 -8.46 -0.84
C ILE A 177 -2.99 -8.81 0.54
N ALA A 178 -2.50 -9.90 1.10
CA ALA A 178 -2.70 -10.19 2.51
C ALA A 178 -1.85 -9.25 3.39
N PRO A 179 -2.26 -8.92 4.63
CA PRO A 179 -1.54 -8.00 5.51
C PRO A 179 -0.11 -8.43 5.85
N ASP A 180 0.17 -9.74 5.85
CA ASP A 180 1.51 -10.29 6.07
C ASP A 180 2.49 -9.96 4.93
N LYS A 181 1.98 -9.60 3.75
CA LYS A 181 2.78 -9.17 2.58
C LYS A 181 3.19 -7.71 2.60
N VAL A 182 2.71 -6.89 3.55
CA VAL A 182 3.09 -5.48 3.65
C VAL A 182 4.59 -5.31 3.84
N ALA A 183 5.22 -6.16 4.65
CA ALA A 183 6.67 -6.13 4.86
C ALA A 183 7.47 -6.40 3.57
N GLU A 184 6.94 -7.24 2.68
CA GLU A 184 7.55 -7.50 1.37
C GLU A 184 7.47 -6.26 0.47
N VAL A 185 6.35 -5.53 0.50
CA VAL A 185 6.21 -4.26 -0.24
C VAL A 185 7.18 -3.21 0.26
N VAL A 186 7.29 -3.03 1.59
CA VAL A 186 8.24 -2.09 2.20
C VAL A 186 9.67 -2.47 1.83
N LYS A 187 10.03 -3.75 1.91
CA LYS A 187 11.36 -4.24 1.51
C LYS A 187 11.69 -3.89 0.06
N MET A 188 10.77 -4.10 -0.90
CA MET A 188 11.02 -3.74 -2.30
C MET A 188 11.24 -2.23 -2.49
N ALA A 189 10.54 -1.41 -1.71
CA ALA A 189 10.75 0.04 -1.71
C ALA A 189 12.11 0.42 -1.12
N ASP A 190 12.54 -0.23 -0.04
CA ASP A 190 13.82 0.04 0.61
C ASP A 190 15.02 -0.44 -0.21
N GLU A 191 14.87 -1.52 -0.98
CA GLU A 191 15.87 -1.98 -1.96
C GLU A 191 15.93 -1.11 -3.23
N THR A 192 15.10 -0.07 -3.33
CA THR A 192 15.06 0.83 -4.49
C THR A 192 15.63 2.19 -4.11
N ASP A 193 16.83 2.47 -4.60
CA ASP A 193 17.53 3.71 -4.31
C ASP A 193 16.71 4.94 -4.75
N PRO A 194 16.47 5.91 -3.85
CA PRO A 194 15.90 7.19 -4.23
C PRO A 194 16.75 7.91 -5.28
N PRO A 195 16.14 8.68 -6.20
CA PRO A 195 16.88 9.47 -7.15
C PRO A 195 17.85 10.44 -6.46
N SER A 196 19.10 10.42 -6.90
CA SER A 196 20.13 11.38 -6.48
C SER A 196 21.01 11.74 -7.68
N ALA A 197 21.37 13.01 -7.76
CA ALA A 197 22.26 13.51 -8.78
C ALA A 197 23.31 14.46 -8.16
N PRO A 198 24.55 14.47 -8.68
CA PRO A 198 25.60 15.39 -8.23
C PRO A 198 25.45 16.81 -8.79
N ARG A 199 24.53 17.02 -9.74
CA ARG A 199 24.19 18.33 -10.33
C ARG A 199 22.75 18.31 -10.83
N PHE A 200 22.09 19.46 -10.83
CA PHE A 200 20.76 19.61 -11.41
C PHE A 200 20.79 19.42 -12.94
N ALA A 201 19.84 18.65 -13.46
CA ALA A 201 19.52 18.56 -14.88
C ALA A 201 18.00 18.33 -15.06
N PRO A 202 17.39 18.84 -16.15
CA PRO A 202 15.95 18.76 -16.35
C PRO A 202 15.43 17.33 -16.54
N ASP A 203 16.27 16.42 -17.03
CA ASP A 203 15.91 15.03 -17.32
C ASP A 203 16.29 14.06 -16.18
N LEU A 204 16.49 14.60 -14.97
CA LEU A 204 16.80 13.77 -13.82
C LEU A 204 15.57 12.94 -13.40
N PRO A 205 15.78 11.67 -12.99
CA PRO A 205 14.72 10.88 -12.39
C PRO A 205 14.13 11.57 -11.16
N ASN A 206 12.83 11.42 -10.95
CA ASN A 206 12.12 12.06 -9.83
C ASN A 206 11.26 11.04 -9.04
N CYS A 207 10.39 11.53 -8.14
CA CYS A 207 9.54 10.68 -7.31
C CYS A 207 8.62 9.75 -8.11
N GLN A 208 8.20 10.14 -9.32
CA GLN A 208 7.36 9.36 -10.21
C GLN A 208 8.16 8.20 -10.80
N ASP A 209 9.41 8.47 -11.23
CA ASP A 209 10.31 7.45 -11.76
C ASP A 209 10.66 6.43 -10.67
N TRP A 210 10.95 6.89 -9.44
CA TRP A 210 11.17 6.00 -8.29
C TRP A 210 9.96 5.12 -8.00
N THR A 211 8.76 5.70 -7.96
CA THR A 211 7.52 4.96 -7.71
C THR A 211 7.31 3.89 -8.78
N ARG A 212 7.56 4.22 -10.06
CA ARG A 212 7.52 3.24 -11.16
C ARG A 212 8.50 2.09 -10.93
N TRP A 213 9.75 2.35 -10.57
CA TRP A 213 10.74 1.30 -10.31
C TRP A 213 10.32 0.36 -9.18
N VAL A 214 9.71 0.89 -8.12
CA VAL A 214 9.15 0.06 -7.04
C VAL A 214 8.02 -0.80 -7.58
N VAL A 215 7.10 -0.23 -8.37
CA VAL A 215 5.98 -0.98 -8.98
C VAL A 215 6.49 -2.08 -9.92
N GLU A 216 7.55 -1.85 -10.70
CA GLU A 216 8.19 -2.89 -11.55
C GLU A 216 8.67 -4.08 -10.71
N LYS A 217 9.29 -3.83 -9.55
CA LYS A 217 9.70 -4.88 -8.63
C LYS A 217 8.52 -5.62 -8.01
N LEU A 218 7.46 -4.90 -7.64
CA LEU A 218 6.24 -5.50 -7.10
C LEU A 218 5.52 -6.37 -8.15
N GLU A 219 5.54 -5.94 -9.41
CA GLU A 219 4.95 -6.65 -10.54
C GLU A 219 5.71 -7.96 -10.80
N ALA A 220 7.05 -7.91 -10.80
CA ALA A 220 7.90 -9.10 -10.90
C ALA A 220 7.69 -10.10 -9.75
N LYS A 221 7.15 -9.65 -8.61
CA LYS A 221 6.78 -10.49 -7.45
C LYS A 221 5.32 -10.97 -7.48
N GLY A 222 4.52 -10.52 -8.44
CA GLY A 222 3.09 -10.82 -8.51
C GLY A 222 2.27 -10.18 -7.39
N LEU A 223 2.77 -9.12 -6.75
CA LEU A 223 2.05 -8.39 -5.70
C LEU A 223 1.10 -7.32 -6.27
N VAL A 224 1.34 -6.90 -7.50
CA VAL A 224 0.48 -5.98 -8.26
C VAL A 224 0.15 -6.58 -9.62
N GLN A 225 -0.87 -6.03 -10.29
CA GLN A 225 -1.30 -6.44 -11.62
C GLN A 225 -0.21 -6.23 -12.66
N GLU A 226 -0.06 -7.19 -13.57
CA GLU A 226 0.81 -7.07 -14.75
C GLU A 226 0.41 -5.85 -15.60
N GLY A 227 1.40 -5.15 -16.13
CA GLY A 227 1.25 -3.90 -16.86
C GLY A 227 1.08 -2.65 -15.99
N SER A 228 1.04 -2.78 -14.66
CA SER A 228 0.93 -1.63 -13.75
C SER A 228 2.05 -0.62 -13.95
N ALA A 229 3.30 -1.08 -14.05
CA ALA A 229 4.44 -0.20 -14.27
C ALA A 229 4.38 0.48 -15.65
N GLN A 230 3.96 -0.25 -16.68
CA GLN A 230 3.83 0.29 -18.04
C GLN A 230 2.79 1.41 -18.10
N LEU A 231 1.67 1.26 -17.38
CA LEU A 231 0.65 2.31 -17.27
C LEU A 231 1.23 3.61 -16.68
N LEU A 232 2.12 3.50 -15.71
CA LEU A 232 2.80 4.63 -15.07
C LEU A 232 3.88 5.27 -15.95
N SER A 233 4.45 4.53 -16.91
CA SER A 233 5.50 5.02 -17.81
C SER A 233 4.99 5.95 -18.91
N ASN A 234 3.68 5.98 -19.17
CA ASN A 234 3.12 6.60 -20.35
C ASN A 234 2.97 8.13 -20.19
N LYS A 235 4.11 8.84 -20.19
CA LYS A 235 4.22 10.32 -20.04
C LYS A 235 3.54 11.12 -21.17
N LYS A 236 3.12 10.47 -22.28
CA LYS A 236 2.62 11.14 -23.50
C LYS A 236 1.11 11.04 -23.77
N GLY A 237 0.36 10.27 -23.00
CA GLY A 237 -1.10 10.19 -23.17
C GLY A 237 -1.80 11.01 -22.11
N GLY A 238 -2.60 12.02 -22.52
CA GLY A 238 -3.46 12.83 -21.65
C GLY A 238 -4.59 12.05 -20.93
N PHE A 239 -4.33 10.82 -20.52
CA PHE A 239 -5.22 9.95 -19.76
C PHE A 239 -5.08 10.14 -18.23
N TRP A 240 -4.08 10.91 -17.79
CA TRP A 240 -3.75 11.16 -16.38
C TRP A 240 -4.06 12.59 -15.91
N ARG A 241 -4.89 13.35 -16.64
CA ARG A 241 -5.42 14.66 -16.24
C ARG A 241 -6.93 14.64 -16.11
#